data_AF-A0A359KNX4-F1
#
_entry.id   AF-A0A359KNX4-F1
#
_cell.length_a   1.000
_cell.length_b   1.000
_cell.length_c   1.000
_cell.angle_alpha   90.00
_cell.angle_beta   90.00
_cell.angle_gamma   90.00
#
_symmetry.space_group_name_H-M   'P 1'
#
loop_
_entity.id
_entity.type
_entity.pdbx_description
1 polymer ?
#
loop_
_entity_poly.entity_id
_entity_poly.type
_entity_poly.pdbx_seq_one_letter_code
_entity_poly.pdbx_strand_id
1 'polypeptide(L)'
;MASTAISLAGWRARALAPSGAVTATVVGTSILGRLSWPGGVLLGAFFVSSSLLSRLSPEQEIAARGGQRDMIQVLANGGVAAATAMACDRRALLTVA
;
A
#
# COMPACT_ATOMS: atom_id res chain seq x y z
N MET A 1 1.90 14.11 -3.90
CA MET A 1 0.49 14.40 -4.27
C MET A 1 -0.27 13.16 -4.71
N ALA A 2 0.27 12.34 -5.64
CA ALA A 2 -0.38 11.10 -6.08
C ALA A 2 -0.76 10.15 -4.93
N SER A 3 0.16 9.85 -4.00
CA SER A 3 -0.12 8.98 -2.85
C SER A 3 -1.29 9.48 -2.01
N THR A 4 -1.34 10.78 -1.72
CA THR A 4 -2.42 11.39 -0.94
C THR A 4 -3.77 11.27 -1.65
N ALA A 5 -3.81 11.52 -2.98
CA ALA A 5 -5.02 11.39 -3.77
C ALA A 5 -5.52 9.93 -3.79
N ILE A 6 -4.61 8.97 -3.98
CA ILE A 6 -4.93 7.54 -3.97
C ILE A 6 -5.44 7.09 -2.59
N SER A 7 -4.77 7.48 -1.51
CA SER A 7 -5.20 7.18 -0.15
C SER A 7 -6.56 7.78 0.18
N LEU A 8 -6.82 9.02 -0.25
CA LEU A 8 -8.11 9.68 -0.07
C LEU A 8 -9.22 8.98 -0.86
N ALA A 9 -8.93 8.57 -2.09
CA ALA A 9 -9.86 7.77 -2.90
C ALA A 9 -10.15 6.42 -2.23
N GLY A 10 -9.13 5.74 -1.70
CA GLY A 10 -9.29 4.47 -0.99
C GLY A 10 -10.09 4.62 0.32
N TRP A 11 -9.91 5.71 1.05
CA TRP A 11 -10.74 6.03 2.22
C TRP A 11 -12.21 6.26 1.82
N ARG A 12 -12.46 7.08 0.79
CA ARG A 12 -13.82 7.34 0.28
C ARG A 12 -14.50 6.08 -0.26
N ALA A 13 -13.75 5.19 -0.88
CA ALA A 13 -14.23 3.89 -1.37
C ALA A 13 -14.47 2.87 -0.24
N ARG A 14 -14.22 3.23 1.03
CA ARG A 14 -14.26 2.31 2.18
C ARG A 14 -13.35 1.09 1.98
N ALA A 15 -12.22 1.28 1.29
CA ALA A 15 -11.15 0.30 1.19
C ALA A 15 -10.10 0.50 2.29
N LEU A 16 -9.92 1.73 2.77
CA LEU A 16 -8.99 2.11 3.85
C LEU A 16 -9.76 2.70 5.03
N ALA A 17 -9.37 2.31 6.25
CA ALA A 17 -9.73 3.04 7.45
C ALA A 17 -8.95 4.37 7.50
N PRO A 18 -9.37 5.35 8.32
CA PRO A 18 -8.62 6.61 8.46
C PRO A 18 -7.14 6.41 8.81
N SER A 19 -6.84 5.48 9.72
CA SER A 19 -5.47 5.09 10.08
C SER A 19 -4.73 4.49 8.88
N GLY A 20 -5.37 3.57 8.15
CA GLY A 20 -4.82 2.98 6.94
C GLY A 20 -4.55 4.01 5.84
N ALA A 21 -5.39 5.04 5.67
CA ALA A 21 -5.19 6.08 4.68
C ALA A 21 -3.97 6.96 4.97
N VAL A 22 -3.73 7.29 6.24
CA VAL A 22 -2.51 7.98 6.67
C VAL A 22 -1.29 7.12 6.39
N THR A 23 -1.31 5.86 6.81
CA THR A 23 -0.22 4.90 6.58
C THR A 23 0.05 4.67 5.08
N ALA A 24 -1.00 4.51 4.27
CA ALA A 24 -0.90 4.33 2.82
C ALA A 24 -0.28 5.54 2.14
N THR A 25 -0.54 6.74 2.64
CA THR A 25 0.09 7.97 2.14
C THR A 25 1.59 7.96 2.39
N VAL A 26 2.04 7.53 3.58
CA VAL A 26 3.46 7.41 3.92
C VAL A 26 4.12 6.33 3.05
N VAL A 27 3.58 5.11 3.04
CA VAL A 27 4.10 3.97 2.27
C VAL A 27 4.17 4.30 0.77
N GLY A 28 3.08 4.83 0.20
CA GLY A 28 3.02 5.20 -1.20
C GLY A 28 3.97 6.32 -1.57
N THR A 29 4.20 7.29 -0.68
CA THR A 29 5.18 8.37 -0.90
C THR A 29 6.61 7.84 -0.88
N SER A 30 6.95 6.93 0.03
CA SER A 30 8.27 6.28 0.06
C SER A 30 8.54 5.52 -1.24
N ILE A 31 7.55 4.77 -1.74
CA ILE A 31 7.69 3.95 -2.94
C ILE A 31 7.71 4.80 -4.22
N LEU A 32 6.69 5.63 -4.46
CA LEU A 32 6.67 6.52 -5.64
C LEU A 32 7.85 7.48 -5.64
N GLY A 33 8.29 7.91 -4.46
CA GLY A 33 9.43 8.79 -4.28
C GLY A 33 10.77 8.15 -4.65
N ARG A 34 10.94 6.82 -4.58
CA ARG A 34 12.19 6.10 -4.85
C ARG A 34 12.15 5.20 -6.09
N LEU A 35 11.09 4.42 -6.27
CA LEU A 35 10.88 3.43 -7.34
C LEU A 35 10.02 3.95 -8.51
N SER A 36 9.59 5.22 -8.45
CA SER A 36 8.77 5.84 -9.50
C SER A 36 7.43 5.12 -9.70
N TRP A 37 6.74 5.41 -10.82
CA TRP A 37 5.43 4.84 -11.15
C TRP A 37 5.37 3.31 -11.22
N PRO A 38 6.36 2.57 -11.76
CA PRO A 38 6.30 1.11 -11.81
C PRO A 38 6.16 0.47 -10.42
N GLY A 39 6.94 0.95 -9.44
CA GLY A 39 6.82 0.49 -8.05
C GLY A 39 5.45 0.83 -7.43
N GLY A 40 4.91 2.01 -7.75
CA GLY A 40 3.58 2.41 -7.32
C GLY A 40 2.45 1.55 -7.91
N VAL A 41 2.55 1.21 -9.20
CA VAL A 41 1.57 0.33 -9.87
C VAL A 41 1.63 -1.08 -9.29
N LEU A 42 2.83 -1.64 -9.08
CA LEU A 42 3.00 -2.96 -8.49
C LEU A 42 2.42 -3.01 -7.07
N LEU A 43 2.71 -2.00 -6.24
CA LEU A 43 2.13 -1.85 -4.91
C LEU A 43 0.60 -1.77 -4.98
N GLY A 44 0.06 -0.95 -5.89
CA GLY A 44 -1.38 -0.80 -6.09
C GLY A 44 -2.05 -2.11 -6.50
N ALA A 45 -1.48 -2.84 -7.45
CA ALA A 45 -1.97 -4.14 -7.88
C ALA A 45 -1.99 -5.15 -6.74
N PHE A 46 -0.88 -5.28 -6.00
CA PHE A 46 -0.81 -6.14 -4.82
C PHE A 46 -1.84 -5.74 -3.76
N PHE A 47 -2.00 -4.44 -3.51
CA PHE A 47 -2.96 -3.93 -2.55
C PHE A 47 -4.40 -4.26 -2.94
N VAL A 48 -4.79 -4.07 -4.20
CA VAL A 48 -6.15 -4.41 -4.67
C VAL A 48 -6.40 -5.91 -4.55
N SER A 49 -5.49 -6.74 -5.08
CA SER A 49 -5.64 -8.20 -5.06
C SER A 49 -5.76 -8.75 -3.64
N SER A 50 -4.89 -8.30 -2.73
CA SER A 50 -4.94 -8.73 -1.33
C SER A 50 -6.20 -8.21 -0.62
N SER A 51 -6.76 -7.05 -1.03
CA SER A 51 -8.00 -6.52 -0.44
C SER A 51 -9.20 -7.39 -0.83
N LEU A 52 -9.25 -7.83 -2.08
CA LEU A 52 -10.25 -8.76 -2.56
C LEU A 52 -10.13 -10.11 -1.84
N LEU A 53 -8.90 -10.64 -1.75
CA LEU A 53 -8.66 -11.91 -1.05
C LEU A 53 -9.04 -11.84 0.42
N SER A 54 -8.73 -10.75 1.12
CA SER A 54 -9.11 -10.53 2.52
C SER A 54 -10.62 -10.53 2.74
N ARG A 55 -11.42 -10.12 1.75
CA ARG A 55 -12.89 -10.15 1.81
C ARG A 55 -13.47 -11.53 1.56
N LEU A 56 -12.75 -12.36 0.82
CA LEU A 56 -13.12 -13.74 0.52
C LEU A 56 -12.54 -14.74 1.54
N SER A 57 -11.70 -14.26 2.45
CA SER A 57 -11.02 -15.12 3.43
C SER A 57 -12.05 -15.77 4.37
N PRO A 58 -11.97 -17.10 4.58
CA PRO A 58 -12.78 -17.79 5.57
C PRO A 58 -12.31 -17.50 7.02
N GLU A 59 -11.13 -16.91 7.19
CA GLU A 59 -10.63 -16.53 8.50
C GLU A 59 -11.43 -15.34 9.05
N GLN A 60 -12.23 -15.64 10.08
CA GLN A 60 -13.12 -14.68 10.71
C GLN A 60 -12.37 -13.46 11.25
N GLU A 61 -11.13 -13.58 11.74
CA GLU A 61 -10.40 -12.43 12.27
C GLU A 61 -10.01 -11.43 11.17
N ILE A 62 -9.55 -11.94 10.02
CA ILE A 62 -9.19 -11.11 8.85
C ILE A 62 -10.45 -10.50 8.22
N ALA A 63 -11.54 -11.26 8.15
CA ALA A 63 -12.83 -10.81 7.62
C ALA A 63 -13.57 -9.84 8.58
N ALA A 64 -13.45 -10.03 9.90
CA ALA A 64 -14.13 -9.24 10.93
C ALA A 64 -13.54 -7.83 11.10
N ARG A 65 -12.35 -7.54 10.56
CA ARG A 65 -11.75 -6.19 10.49
C ARG A 65 -12.50 -5.26 9.50
N GLY A 66 -13.82 -5.42 9.36
CA GLY A 66 -14.73 -4.46 8.73
C GLY A 66 -14.55 -4.22 7.22
N GLY A 67 -13.75 -5.05 6.53
CA GLY A 67 -13.47 -4.91 5.10
C GLY A 67 -12.64 -3.68 4.70
N GLN A 68 -12.29 -2.83 5.67
CA GLN A 68 -11.42 -1.67 5.53
C GLN A 68 -10.03 -2.01 6.06
N ARG A 69 -9.00 -1.55 5.34
CA ARG A 69 -7.62 -1.78 5.75
C ARG A 69 -7.16 -0.77 6.76
N ASP A 70 -6.78 -1.27 7.92
CA ASP A 70 -6.15 -0.48 8.98
C ASP A 70 -4.65 -0.31 8.75
N MET A 71 -4.01 0.46 9.63
CA MET A 71 -2.57 0.69 9.59
C MET A 71 -1.76 -0.61 9.65
N ILE A 72 -2.19 -1.62 10.42
CA ILE A 72 -1.46 -2.89 10.54
C ILE A 72 -1.48 -3.63 9.21
N GLN A 73 -2.65 -3.74 8.57
CA GLN A 73 -2.76 -4.38 7.26
C GLN A 73 -1.99 -3.60 6.18
N VAL A 74 -2.00 -2.27 6.20
CA VAL A 74 -1.24 -1.48 5.23
C VAL A 74 0.28 -1.68 5.41
N LEU A 75 0.77 -1.69 6.65
CA LEU A 75 2.19 -1.97 6.94
C LEU A 75 2.56 -3.42 6.59
N ALA A 76 1.72 -4.39 6.90
CA ALA A 76 1.98 -5.78 6.55
C ALA A 76 2.07 -5.98 5.03
N ASN A 77 1.20 -5.31 4.26
CA ASN A 77 1.17 -5.46 2.81
C ASN A 77 2.21 -4.60 2.07
N GLY A 78 2.58 -3.42 2.59
CA GLY A 78 3.43 -2.46 1.87
C GLY A 78 4.68 -1.99 2.61
N GLY A 79 4.82 -2.32 3.89
CA GLY A 79 5.89 -1.82 4.75
C GLY A 79 7.28 -2.30 4.34
N VAL A 80 7.44 -3.59 4.01
CA VAL A 80 8.72 -4.12 3.52
C VAL A 80 9.12 -3.46 2.21
N ALA A 81 8.17 -3.30 1.27
CA ALA A 81 8.44 -2.61 0.00
C ALA A 81 8.85 -1.15 0.21
N ALA A 82 8.23 -0.44 1.17
CA ALA A 82 8.64 0.91 1.51
C ALA A 82 10.03 0.95 2.19
N ALA A 83 10.33 -0.01 3.06
CA ALA A 83 11.63 -0.10 3.71
C ALA A 83 12.75 -0.39 2.69
N THR A 84 12.55 -1.35 1.79
CA THR A 84 13.53 -1.66 0.72
C THR A 84 13.70 -0.50 -0.24
N ALA A 85 12.62 0.19 -0.61
CA ALA A 85 12.66 1.40 -1.40
C ALA A 85 13.55 2.50 -0.78
N MET A 86 13.48 2.65 0.55
CA MET A 86 14.26 3.64 1.28
C MET A 86 15.71 3.20 1.52
N ALA A 87 15.95 1.90 1.65
CA ALA A 87 17.28 1.34 1.87
C ALA A 87 18.12 1.24 0.57
N CYS A 88 17.49 1.01 -0.59
CA CYS A 88 18.21 0.94 -1.86
C CYS A 88 18.69 2.31 -2.34
N ASP A 89 19.93 2.33 -2.85
CA ASP A 89 20.46 3.49 -3.55
C ASP A 89 19.69 3.74 -4.84
N ARG A 90 19.36 5.00 -5.11
CA ARG A 90 18.56 5.40 -6.28
C ARG A 90 19.29 5.03 -7.58
N ARG A 91 20.62 5.12 -7.61
CA ARG A 91 21.41 4.85 -8.82
C ARG A 91 21.38 3.36 -9.17
N ALA A 92 21.41 2.50 -8.16
CA ALA A 92 21.27 1.04 -8.33
C ALA A 92 19.90 0.65 -8.94
N LEU A 93 18.83 1.41 -8.67
CA LEU A 93 17.51 1.14 -9.25
C LEU A 93 17.41 1.51 -10.74
N LEU A 94 18.18 2.50 -11.20
CA LEU A 94 18.17 2.94 -12.60
C LEU A 94 19.05 2.08 -13.50
N THR A 95 19.97 1.28 -12.94
CA THR A 95 20.84 0.37 -13.69
C THR A 95 20.20 -0.97 -14.04
N VAL A 96 19.01 -1.28 -13.48
CA VAL A 96 18.30 -2.56 -13.67
C VAL A 96 17.01 -2.38 -14.51
N ALA A 97 16.70 -1.15 -14.92
CA ALA A 97 15.54 -0.79 -15.75
C ALA A 97 15.98 -0.47 -17.18
#